data_AF-A0A835ZES7-F1
#
_entry.id   AF-A0A835ZES7-F1
#
_cell.length_a   1.000
_cell.length_b   1.000
_cell.length_c   1.000
_cell.angle_alpha   90.00
_cell.angle_beta   90.00
_cell.angle_gamma   90.00
#
_symmetry.space_group_name_H-M   'P 1'
#
loop_
_entity.id
_entity.type
_entity.pdbx_description
1 polymer ?
#
loop_
_entity_poly.entity_id
_entity_poly.type
_entity_poly.pdbx_seq_one_letter_code
_entity_poly.pdbx_strand_id
1 'polypeptide(L)'
;DDFRNERFKLIPSIVEGPFLVRGAVGNKPALLGRKLTQRYYRGAHYVETDVDVASSSVAAHIVSMCRGASNGLSVDLGIVLEGRARAELPERCLGVVRLNRLDL
;
A
#
# COMPACT_ATOMS: atom_id res chain seq x y z
N ASP A 1 -15.66 9.06 -1.59
CA ASP A 1 -15.27 9.30 -0.18
C ASP A 1 -13.93 10.00 -0.22
N ASP A 2 -13.98 11.30 -0.51
CA ASP A 2 -12.79 12.04 -0.93
C ASP A 2 -11.88 12.30 0.26
N PHE A 3 -12.47 12.53 1.44
CA PHE A 3 -11.74 12.68 2.69
C PHE A 3 -10.84 11.47 2.99
N ARG A 4 -11.36 10.24 2.90
CA ARG A 4 -10.55 9.04 3.18
C ARG A 4 -9.59 8.73 2.03
N ASN A 5 -10.02 8.93 0.78
CA ASN A 5 -9.19 8.72 -0.40
C ASN A 5 -7.96 9.62 -0.44
N GLU A 6 -8.05 10.80 0.14
CA GLU A 6 -6.95 11.76 0.24
C GLU A 6 -6.01 11.50 1.41
N ARG A 7 -6.28 10.49 2.25
CA ARG A 7 -5.55 10.28 3.50
C ARG A 7 -4.98 8.89 3.70
N PHE A 8 -5.57 7.83 3.15
CA PHE A 8 -4.99 6.49 3.29
C PHE A 8 -3.70 6.35 2.47
N LYS A 9 -2.57 6.21 3.16
CA LYS A 9 -1.23 6.19 2.58
C LYS A 9 -0.52 4.87 2.86
N LEU A 10 0.00 4.26 1.79
CA LEU A 10 0.81 3.06 1.86
C LEU A 10 2.26 3.38 1.47
N ILE A 11 3.21 2.92 2.27
CA ILE A 11 4.64 3.12 2.05
C ILE A 11 5.28 1.75 1.82
N PRO A 12 5.59 1.38 0.57
CA PRO A 12 6.27 0.12 0.29
C PRO A 12 7.79 0.27 0.43
N SER A 13 8.45 -0.82 0.84
CA SER A 13 9.89 -0.97 0.78
C SER A 13 10.24 -2.42 0.44
N ILE A 14 10.90 -2.63 -0.70
CA ILE A 14 11.41 -3.95 -1.07
C ILE A 14 12.69 -4.21 -0.30
N VAL A 15 12.65 -5.22 0.58
CA VAL A 15 13.79 -5.66 1.40
C VAL A 15 14.66 -6.62 0.60
N GLU A 16 14.03 -7.63 0.02
CA GLU A 16 14.65 -8.68 -0.81
C GLU A 16 13.84 -8.83 -2.09
N GLY A 17 14.50 -9.07 -3.23
CA GLY A 17 13.81 -9.31 -4.50
C GLY A 17 14.53 -8.73 -5.72
N PRO A 18 14.08 -9.10 -6.95
CA PRO A 18 14.72 -8.71 -8.21
C PRO A 18 14.75 -7.19 -8.42
N PHE A 19 15.81 -6.68 -9.05
CA PHE A 19 15.96 -5.24 -9.30
C PHE A 19 14.79 -4.65 -10.10
N LEU A 20 14.22 -5.41 -11.03
CA LEU A 20 13.07 -5.00 -11.83
C LEU A 20 11.82 -4.77 -10.96
N VAL A 21 11.58 -5.63 -9.97
CA VAL A 21 10.47 -5.48 -9.00
C VAL A 21 10.73 -4.28 -8.09
N ARG A 22 11.97 -4.08 -7.62
CA ARG A 22 12.36 -2.88 -6.86
C ARG A 22 12.09 -1.59 -7.61
N GLY A 23 12.43 -1.54 -8.90
CA GLY A 23 12.18 -0.40 -9.76
C GLY A 23 10.69 -0.13 -9.99
N ALA A 24 9.88 -1.18 -10.16
CA ALA A 24 8.45 -1.06 -10.41
C ALA A 24 7.65 -0.62 -9.17
N VAL A 25 7.96 -1.16 -7.99
CA VAL A 25 7.27 -0.80 -6.74
C VAL A 25 7.76 0.55 -6.20
N GLY A 26 9.07 0.81 -6.30
CA GLY A 26 9.71 1.98 -5.72
C GLY A 26 9.64 1.99 -4.19
N ASN A 27 9.94 3.14 -3.58
CA ASN A 27 9.88 3.39 -2.14
C ASN A 27 9.08 4.65 -1.78
N LYS A 28 8.28 5.15 -2.73
CA LYS A 28 7.53 6.40 -2.56
C LYS A 28 6.20 6.13 -1.87
N PRO A 29 5.87 6.85 -0.78
CA PRO A 29 4.54 6.84 -0.21
C PRO A 29 3.47 7.11 -1.27
N ALA A 30 2.38 6.35 -1.24
CA ALA A 30 1.27 6.48 -2.18
C ALA A 30 -0.06 6.67 -1.44
N LEU A 31 -0.76 7.76 -1.75
CA LEU A 31 -2.18 7.91 -1.42
C LEU A 31 -2.99 6.96 -2.30
N LEU A 32 -3.37 5.80 -1.77
CA LEU A 32 -3.97 4.74 -2.58
C LEU A 32 -5.30 5.18 -3.20
N GLY A 33 -6.11 5.95 -2.49
CA GLY A 33 -7.42 6.40 -2.97
C GLY A 33 -7.39 7.38 -4.11
N ARG A 34 -6.21 7.92 -4.44
CA ARG A 34 -5.99 8.72 -5.66
C ARG A 34 -5.57 7.89 -6.86
N LYS A 35 -5.23 6.61 -6.66
CA LYS A 35 -4.70 5.70 -7.68
C LYS A 35 -5.58 4.49 -7.92
N LEU A 36 -6.32 4.06 -6.90
CA LEU A 36 -7.11 2.83 -6.86
C LEU A 36 -8.50 3.13 -6.30
N THR A 37 -9.49 2.39 -6.78
CA THR A 37 -10.83 2.41 -6.20
C THR A 37 -10.75 1.79 -4.81
N GLN A 38 -11.28 2.50 -3.81
CA GLN A 38 -11.32 2.05 -2.44
C GLN A 38 -12.74 2.04 -1.90
N ARG A 39 -13.06 1.02 -1.10
CA ARG A 39 -14.30 0.92 -0.35
C ARG A 39 -13.96 0.87 1.14
N TYR A 40 -14.72 1.59 1.95
CA TYR A 40 -14.45 1.73 3.38
C TYR A 40 -15.60 1.17 4.19
N TYR A 41 -15.26 0.33 5.16
CA TYR A 41 -16.21 -0.26 6.08
C TYR A 41 -15.78 0.01 7.52
N ARG A 42 -16.75 0.02 8.43
CA ARG A 42 -16.53 0.22 9.86
C ARG A 42 -17.37 -0.79 10.63
N GLY A 43 -16.69 -1.60 11.45
CA GLY A 43 -17.32 -2.45 12.46
C GLY A 43 -17.22 -1.85 13.86
N ALA A 44 -17.66 -2.61 14.86
CA ALA A 44 -17.60 -2.21 16.27
C ALA A 44 -16.15 -1.96 16.75
N HIS A 45 -15.19 -2.74 16.24
CA HIS A 45 -13.80 -2.73 16.71
C HIS A 45 -12.77 -2.68 15.58
N TYR A 46 -13.20 -2.39 14.35
CA TYR A 46 -12.30 -2.31 13.21
C TYR A 46 -12.76 -1.27 12.18
N VAL A 47 -11.78 -0.83 11.39
CA VAL A 47 -11.99 -0.16 10.12
C VAL A 47 -11.37 -1.03 9.05
N GLU A 48 -12.02 -1.10 7.90
CA GLU A 48 -11.55 -1.88 6.77
C GLU A 48 -11.50 -0.99 5.53
N THR A 49 -10.42 -1.13 4.79
CA THR A 49 -10.21 -0.47 3.50
C THR A 49 -9.98 -1.57 2.47
N ASP A 50 -10.99 -1.81 1.65
CA ASP A 50 -10.90 -2.70 0.49
C ASP A 50 -10.31 -1.92 -0.68
N VAL A 51 -9.19 -2.41 -1.22
CA VAL A 51 -8.42 -1.75 -2.27
C VAL A 51 -8.49 -2.60 -3.54
N ASP A 52 -9.18 -2.09 -4.54
CA ASP A 52 -9.32 -2.77 -5.82
C ASP A 52 -8.08 -2.52 -6.70
N VAL A 53 -7.13 -3.46 -6.66
CA VAL A 53 -5.91 -3.41 -7.48
C VAL A 53 -6.22 -3.45 -8.98
N ALA A 54 -7.29 -4.14 -9.37
CA ALA A 54 -7.67 -4.29 -10.78
C ALA A 54 -8.26 -3.01 -11.37
N SER A 55 -8.62 -2.03 -10.52
CA SER A 55 -9.09 -0.72 -10.98
C SER A 55 -8.01 0.13 -11.67
N SER A 56 -6.75 -0.32 -11.66
CA SER A 56 -5.64 0.34 -12.36
C SER A 56 -4.78 -0.69 -13.08
N SER A 57 -4.64 -0.53 -14.40
CA SER A 57 -3.76 -1.38 -15.21
C SER A 57 -2.30 -1.33 -14.75
N VAL A 58 -1.85 -0.17 -14.26
CA VAL A 58 -0.49 0.01 -13.70
C VAL A 58 -0.32 -0.80 -12.43
N ALA A 59 -1.27 -0.73 -11.48
CA ALA A 59 -1.18 -1.48 -10.23
C ALA A 59 -1.32 -2.99 -10.47
N ALA A 60 -2.24 -3.41 -11.32
CA ALA A 60 -2.39 -4.80 -11.73
C ALA A 60 -1.09 -5.36 -12.32
N HIS A 61 -0.41 -4.59 -13.17
CA HIS A 61 0.87 -4.99 -13.75
C HIS A 61 1.97 -5.13 -12.68
N ILE A 62 2.10 -4.17 -11.77
CA ILE A 62 3.08 -4.22 -10.66
C ILE A 62 2.84 -5.44 -9.77
N VAL A 63 1.58 -5.72 -9.41
CA VAL A 63 1.23 -6.88 -8.59
C VAL A 63 1.52 -8.18 -9.33
N SER A 64 1.24 -8.27 -10.64
CA SER A 64 1.60 -9.43 -11.45
C SER A 64 3.11 -9.69 -11.46
N MET A 65 3.94 -8.64 -11.54
CA MET A 65 5.40 -8.76 -11.44
C MET A 65 5.83 -9.26 -10.06
N CYS A 66 5.22 -8.76 -8.99
CA CYS A 66 5.51 -9.20 -7.62
C CYS A 66 5.14 -10.67 -7.41
N ARG A 67 4.01 -11.13 -7.96
CA ARG A 67 3.58 -12.53 -7.90
C ARG A 67 4.59 -13.47 -8.57
N GLY A 68 5.10 -13.12 -9.76
CA GLY A 68 6.11 -13.91 -10.44
C GLY A 68 7.46 -14.03 -9.68
N ALA A 69 7.69 -13.16 -8.69
CA ALA A 69 8.89 -13.17 -7.86
C ALA A 69 8.63 -13.53 -6.39
N SER A 70 7.40 -13.96 -6.04
CA SER A 70 6.93 -13.98 -4.65
C SER A 70 7.82 -14.81 -3.71
N ASN A 71 8.29 -15.98 -4.16
CA ASN A 71 9.15 -16.90 -3.40
C ASN A 71 10.52 -16.33 -3.02
N GLY A 72 10.98 -15.27 -3.70
CA GLY A 72 12.24 -14.56 -3.41
C GLY A 72 12.03 -13.09 -3.04
N LEU A 73 10.78 -12.69 -2.77
CA LEU A 73 10.40 -11.30 -2.51
C LEU A 73 10.09 -11.11 -1.03
N SER A 74 10.70 -10.08 -0.43
CA SER A 74 10.34 -9.57 0.88
C SER A 74 9.98 -8.10 0.77
N VAL A 75 8.78 -7.73 1.21
CA VAL A 75 8.24 -6.37 1.14
C VAL A 75 7.77 -5.92 2.51
N ASP A 76 8.26 -4.76 2.95
CA ASP A 76 7.68 -4.04 4.08
C ASP A 76 6.62 -3.07 3.56
N LEU A 77 5.47 -3.05 4.23
CA LEU A 77 4.39 -2.11 3.97
C LEU A 77 4.11 -1.33 5.25
N GLY A 78 4.33 -0.01 5.19
CA GLY A 78 3.93 0.92 6.23
C GLY A 78 2.57 1.53 5.93
N ILE A 79 1.69 1.55 6.93
CA ILE A 79 0.34 2.11 6.85
C ILE A 79 0.31 3.42 7.64
N VAL A 80 -0.03 4.51 6.96
CA VAL A 80 -0.02 5.87 7.53
C VAL A 80 -1.27 6.62 7.07
N LEU A 81 -1.72 7.59 7.86
CA LEU A 81 -2.70 8.58 7.41
C LEU A 81 -2.00 9.89 7.08
N GLU A 82 -2.27 10.43 5.90
CA GLU A 82 -1.75 11.73 5.46
C GLU A 82 -2.28 12.85 6.36
N GLY A 83 -1.36 13.61 6.94
CA GLY A 83 -1.66 14.85 7.63
C GLY A 83 -1.90 15.98 6.62
N ARG A 84 -3.05 16.63 6.70
CA ARG A 84 -3.46 17.79 5.90
C ARG A 84 -3.50 19.08 6.70
N ALA A 85 -3.36 19.02 8.02
CA ALA A 85 -3.28 20.17 8.90
C ALA A 85 -2.07 20.08 9.84
N ARG A 86 -1.59 21.23 10.33
CA ARG A 86 -0.43 21.29 11.24
C ARG A 86 -0.62 20.46 12.52
N ALA A 87 -1.86 20.37 13.02
CA ALA A 87 -2.18 19.57 14.20
C ALA A 87 -2.13 18.05 13.96
N GLU A 88 -2.14 17.61 12.70
CA GLU A 88 -2.07 16.20 12.30
C GLU A 88 -0.62 15.75 12.05
N LEU A 89 0.35 16.66 12.22
CA LEU A 89 1.77 16.41 12.01
C LEU A 89 2.54 16.34 13.35
N PRO A 90 3.57 15.49 13.46
CA PRO A 90 4.02 14.55 12.43
C PRO A 90 3.04 13.38 12.26
N GLU A 91 2.97 12.84 11.04
CA GLU A 91 2.17 11.66 10.75
C GLU A 91 2.64 10.48 11.61
N ARG A 92 1.68 9.67 12.06
CA ARG A 92 1.97 8.50 12.89
C ARG A 92 1.74 7.23 12.08
N CYS A 93 2.72 6.33 12.12
CA CYS A 93 2.56 5.00 11.56
C CYS A 93 1.49 4.25 12.34
N LEU A 94 0.45 3.79 11.64
CA LEU A 94 -0.61 2.97 12.23
C LEU A 94 -0.16 1.53 12.43
N GLY A 95 0.68 1.05 11.52
CA GLY A 95 1.19 -0.31 11.56
C GLY A 95 2.14 -0.58 10.41
N VAL A 96 2.94 -1.62 10.60
CA VAL A 96 3.84 -2.16 9.57
C VAL A 96 3.60 -3.65 9.44
N VAL A 97 3.68 -4.14 8.21
CA VAL A 97 3.63 -5.58 7.93
C VAL A 97 4.74 -5.93 6.95
N ARG A 98 5.42 -7.04 7.22
CA ARG A 98 6.33 -7.66 6.26
C ARG A 98 5.64 -8.83 5.58
N LEU A 99 5.60 -8.78 4.25
CA LEU A 99 5.29 -9.92 3.41
C LEU A 99 6.61 -10.58 3.04
N ASN A 100 6.86 -11.80 3.53
CA ASN A 100 8.15 -12.49 3.36
C ASN A 100 7.94 -13.80 2.61
N ARG A 101 8.47 -13.89 1.40
CA ARG A 101 8.47 -15.10 0.56
C ARG A 101 7.09 -15.77 0.50
N LEU A 102 6.10 -14.98 0.08
CA LEU A 102 4.71 -15.46 0.03
C LEU A 102 4.55 -16.53 -1.04
N ASP A 103 3.84 -17.60 -0.69
CA ASP A 103 3.35 -18.62 -1.62
C ASP A 103 2.01 -18.14 -2.20
N LEU A 104 2.00 -17.70 -3.48
CA LEU A 104 0.93 -16.94 -4.15
C LEU A 104 0.56 -17.47 -5.55
#